data_AF-F3PYI4-F1
#
_entry.id   AF-F3PYI4-F1
#
_cell.length_a   1.000
_cell.length_b   1.000
_cell.length_c   1.000
_cell.angle_alpha   90.00
_cell.angle_beta   90.00
_cell.angle_gamma   90.00
#
_symmetry.space_group_name_H-M   'P 1'
#
loop_
_entity.id
_entity.type
_entity.pdbx_description
1 polymer ?
#
loop_
_entity_poly.entity_id
_entity_poly.type
_entity_poly.pdbx_seq_one_letter_code
_entity_poly.pdbx_strand_id
1 'polypeptide(L)'
;YKFTTQVFTLTRYTYFIPQSLSVQDGYCSYEPMQDLIDAYWDVDGKTMRDKDITVEQRQQRYAQIWNDFKDMTVEEYTQKVSDTDNIMKYEYMKEFRNRDSRLYVSMLFPFKGWHETAKGTFYFRWNPDLINKNGNESWTGYCYRKMVALAPYDNWAAEEDYPVIRYAEVLLTFAEARIQNSGWDTEATAALNDLRDRCGMPNVPATMPSKEAALDFVRNERRIELAAEGHRYDDIRRYGCEYCNKVMNGYSYAPNGYKVVKKAWNDRLILMPIPLEAIDLNPLLKDDQNPGY
;
A
#
# COMPACT_ATOMS: atom_id res chain seq x y z
N TYR A 1 -22.24 -1.68 31.49
CA TYR A 1 -21.93 -1.23 30.13
C TYR A 1 -20.69 -1.97 29.66
N LYS A 2 -20.81 -2.80 28.62
CA LYS A 2 -19.71 -3.60 28.08
C LYS A 2 -18.71 -2.65 27.41
N PHE A 3 -17.57 -2.42 28.06
CA PHE A 3 -16.37 -1.93 27.36
C PHE A 3 -15.84 -3.08 26.51
N THR A 4 -16.44 -3.27 25.33
CA THR A 4 -15.75 -3.94 24.23
C THR A 4 -14.90 -2.87 23.57
N THR A 5 -13.63 -2.79 23.95
CA THR A 5 -12.58 -2.42 23.00
C THR A 5 -12.60 -3.49 21.91
N GLN A 6 -13.53 -3.34 20.97
CA GLN A 6 -13.34 -3.91 19.64
C GLN A 6 -12.08 -3.26 19.12
N VAL A 7 -10.94 -3.95 19.26
CA VAL A 7 -9.87 -3.82 18.30
C VAL A 7 -10.57 -3.99 16.96
N PHE A 8 -10.61 -2.93 16.15
CA PHE A 8 -11.31 -2.88 14.87
C PHE A 8 -10.60 -3.83 13.87
N THR A 9 -10.68 -5.14 14.08
CA THR A 9 -10.15 -6.18 13.19
C THR A 9 -11.20 -6.66 12.18
N LEU A 10 -12.29 -5.91 11.98
CA LEU A 10 -13.25 -6.16 10.90
C LEU A 10 -12.83 -5.39 9.65
N THR A 11 -11.62 -5.61 9.14
CA THR A 11 -11.34 -5.29 7.76
C THR A 11 -12.06 -6.33 6.92
N ARG A 12 -13.28 -5.99 6.45
CA ARG A 12 -13.96 -6.86 5.49
C ARG A 12 -13.12 -6.88 4.21
N TYR A 13 -12.67 -8.04 3.79
CA TYR A 13 -11.85 -8.21 2.60
C TYR A 13 -12.55 -7.76 1.31
N THR A 14 -13.88 -7.65 1.32
CA THR A 14 -14.66 -6.98 0.28
C THR A 14 -14.28 -5.50 0.08
N TYR A 15 -13.65 -4.86 1.06
CA TYR A 15 -13.08 -3.51 0.93
C TYR A 15 -11.81 -3.47 0.07
N PHE A 16 -11.09 -4.58 -0.10
CA PHE A 16 -9.89 -4.64 -0.94
C PHE A 16 -10.20 -5.02 -2.38
N ILE A 17 -11.36 -5.63 -2.64
CA ILE A 17 -11.72 -6.17 -3.95
C ILE A 17 -12.28 -5.05 -4.83
N PRO A 18 -11.77 -4.89 -6.07
CA PRO A 18 -12.39 -3.98 -7.04
C PRO A 18 -13.75 -4.51 -7.49
N GLN A 19 -14.67 -3.59 -7.81
CA GLN A 19 -16.00 -3.96 -8.31
C GLN A 19 -15.94 -4.94 -9.49
N SER A 20 -14.98 -4.74 -10.41
CA SER A 20 -14.80 -5.58 -11.60
C SER A 20 -14.40 -7.03 -11.32
N LEU A 21 -13.93 -7.36 -10.11
CA LEU A 21 -13.54 -8.72 -9.72
C LEU A 21 -14.63 -9.47 -8.95
N SER A 22 -15.55 -8.77 -8.29
CA SER A 22 -16.50 -9.40 -7.38
C SER A 22 -17.76 -9.87 -8.08
N VAL A 23 -18.17 -11.11 -7.79
CA VAL A 23 -19.52 -11.64 -8.07
C VAL A 23 -20.61 -10.98 -7.21
N GLN A 24 -20.21 -10.23 -6.17
CA GLN A 24 -21.08 -9.62 -5.15
C GLN A 24 -20.79 -8.12 -4.92
N ASP A 25 -20.27 -7.40 -5.93
CA ASP A 25 -19.97 -5.97 -5.88
C ASP A 25 -18.95 -5.58 -4.79
N GLY A 26 -17.66 -5.78 -5.09
CA GLY A 26 -16.55 -5.34 -4.23
C GLY A 26 -16.57 -3.83 -4.02
N TYR A 27 -16.14 -3.36 -2.85
CA TYR A 27 -16.33 -1.97 -2.45
C TYR A 27 -15.13 -1.07 -2.69
N CYS A 28 -13.96 -1.64 -2.96
CA CYS A 28 -12.75 -0.88 -3.25
C CYS A 28 -12.44 0.24 -2.21
N SER A 29 -12.81 0.07 -0.94
CA SER A 29 -12.81 1.15 0.06
C SER A 29 -11.46 1.37 0.73
N TYR A 30 -10.53 0.42 0.62
CA TYR A 30 -9.18 0.56 1.17
C TYR A 30 -8.16 0.38 0.05
N GLU A 31 -7.54 1.50 -0.32
CA GLU A 31 -6.80 1.61 -1.55
C GLU A 31 -5.36 2.04 -1.29
N PRO A 32 -4.36 1.38 -1.92
CA PRO A 32 -2.99 1.84 -1.86
C PRO A 32 -2.83 3.12 -2.68
N MET A 33 -2.05 4.07 -2.16
CA MET A 33 -1.75 5.32 -2.86
C MET A 33 -0.53 5.15 -3.79
N GLN A 34 -0.40 6.02 -4.80
CA GLN A 34 0.73 6.04 -5.73
C GLN A 34 2.09 6.02 -5.02
N ASP A 35 2.24 6.74 -3.91
CA ASP A 35 3.50 6.80 -3.17
C ASP A 35 3.88 5.47 -2.49
N LEU A 36 2.92 4.55 -2.31
CA LEU A 36 3.21 3.17 -1.92
C LEU A 36 3.65 2.32 -3.12
N ILE A 37 3.07 2.54 -4.31
CA ILE A 37 3.51 1.88 -5.56
C ILE A 37 4.96 2.29 -5.90
N ASP A 38 5.26 3.58 -5.77
CA ASP A 38 6.59 4.14 -6.03
C ASP A 38 7.63 3.66 -5.00
N ALA A 39 7.20 3.26 -3.80
CA ALA A 39 8.07 2.78 -2.74
C ALA A 39 8.67 1.39 -3.01
N TYR A 40 8.02 0.55 -3.82
CA TYR A 40 8.55 -0.78 -4.17
C TYR A 40 9.87 -0.65 -4.93
N TRP A 41 10.84 -1.48 -4.59
CA TRP A 41 12.14 -1.45 -5.26
C TRP A 41 12.04 -1.82 -6.75
N ASP A 42 13.03 -1.37 -7.52
CA ASP A 42 13.38 -2.00 -8.79
C ASP A 42 13.95 -3.42 -8.53
N VAL A 43 14.12 -4.23 -9.55
CA VAL A 43 14.64 -5.61 -9.44
C VAL A 43 16.04 -5.69 -8.81
N ASP A 44 16.81 -4.59 -8.85
CA ASP A 44 18.11 -4.49 -8.18
C ASP A 44 18.00 -4.40 -6.65
N GLY A 45 16.79 -4.16 -6.13
CA GLY A 45 16.46 -4.13 -4.73
C GLY A 45 16.98 -2.95 -3.93
N LYS A 46 17.39 -1.88 -4.58
CA LYS A 46 17.92 -0.67 -3.93
C LYS A 46 17.53 0.62 -4.65
N THR A 47 17.13 0.53 -5.91
CA THR A 47 16.69 1.68 -6.71
C THR A 47 15.18 1.88 -6.58
N MET A 48 14.76 3.13 -6.38
CA MET A 48 13.37 3.56 -6.55
C MET A 48 13.23 4.10 -7.98
N ARG A 49 12.59 3.34 -8.87
CA ARG A 49 12.49 3.66 -10.29
C ARG A 49 11.77 4.99 -10.55
N ASP A 50 10.63 5.17 -9.91
CA ASP A 50 9.64 6.15 -10.32
C ASP A 50 9.78 7.49 -9.56
N LYS A 51 10.89 7.68 -8.84
CA LYS A 51 11.13 8.87 -8.00
C LYS A 51 11.12 10.19 -8.79
N ASP A 52 11.39 10.13 -10.10
CA ASP A 52 11.51 11.29 -10.97
C ASP A 52 10.32 11.46 -11.93
N ILE A 53 9.31 10.58 -11.87
CA ILE A 53 8.12 10.68 -12.72
C ILE A 53 7.14 11.67 -12.08
N THR A 54 6.90 12.79 -12.75
CA THR A 54 5.94 13.79 -12.25
C THR A 54 4.49 13.30 -12.40
N VAL A 55 3.58 13.91 -11.65
CA VAL A 55 2.14 13.62 -11.75
C VAL A 55 1.63 13.86 -13.16
N GLU A 56 2.04 14.95 -13.81
CA GLU A 56 1.64 15.31 -15.17
C GLU A 56 2.16 14.31 -16.20
N GLN A 57 3.42 13.85 -16.06
CA GLN A 57 3.98 12.82 -16.92
C GLN A 57 3.19 11.52 -16.78
N ARG A 58 2.90 11.08 -15.56
CA ARG A 58 2.11 9.87 -15.32
C ARG A 58 0.69 9.99 -15.86
N GLN A 59 0.05 11.14 -15.68
CA GLN A 59 -1.26 11.45 -16.27
C GLN A 59 -1.26 11.29 -17.78
N GLN A 60 -0.25 11.83 -18.48
CA GLN A 60 -0.13 11.71 -19.92
C GLN A 60 0.06 10.24 -20.35
N ARG A 61 0.94 9.50 -19.65
CA ARG A 61 1.19 8.08 -19.93
C ARG A 61 -0.06 7.22 -19.73
N TYR A 62 -0.80 7.46 -18.64
CA TYR A 62 -2.03 6.74 -18.38
C TYR A 62 -3.12 7.08 -19.40
N ALA A 63 -3.28 8.36 -19.77
CA ALA A 63 -4.25 8.78 -20.77
C ALA A 63 -4.00 8.11 -22.14
N GLN A 64 -2.74 7.92 -22.53
CA GLN A 64 -2.37 7.23 -23.77
C GLN A 64 -2.89 5.79 -23.80
N ILE A 65 -2.58 4.99 -22.77
CA ILE A 65 -3.07 3.61 -22.73
C ILE A 65 -4.59 3.56 -22.50
N TRP A 66 -5.17 4.43 -21.68
CA TRP A 66 -6.60 4.41 -21.40
C TRP A 66 -7.45 4.65 -22.66
N ASN A 67 -7.07 5.62 -23.49
CA ASN A 67 -7.79 5.92 -24.73
C ASN A 67 -7.90 4.73 -25.69
N ASP A 68 -6.91 3.83 -25.68
CA ASP A 68 -6.87 2.65 -26.55
C ASP A 68 -7.68 1.46 -26.02
N PHE A 69 -8.19 1.53 -24.79
CA PHE A 69 -8.85 0.40 -24.09
C PHE A 69 -10.22 0.76 -23.50
N LYS A 70 -10.53 2.04 -23.30
CA LYS A 70 -11.71 2.49 -22.55
C LYS A 70 -13.05 1.99 -23.10
N ASP A 71 -13.16 1.84 -24.41
CA ASP A 71 -14.40 1.49 -25.11
C ASP A 71 -14.51 -0.02 -25.44
N MET A 72 -13.53 -0.83 -25.00
CA MET A 72 -13.52 -2.28 -25.28
C MET A 72 -14.57 -3.03 -24.47
N THR A 73 -15.09 -4.11 -25.04
CA THR A 73 -15.78 -5.15 -24.29
C THR A 73 -14.81 -5.83 -23.31
N VAL A 74 -15.34 -6.59 -22.34
CA VAL A 74 -14.51 -7.35 -21.38
C VAL A 74 -13.65 -8.39 -22.10
N GLU A 75 -14.19 -9.02 -23.14
CA GLU A 75 -13.51 -10.05 -23.94
C GLU A 75 -12.34 -9.45 -24.73
N GLU A 76 -12.57 -8.36 -25.46
CA GLU A 76 -11.52 -7.63 -26.20
C GLU A 76 -10.43 -7.11 -25.26
N TYR A 77 -10.83 -6.53 -24.12
CA TYR A 77 -9.89 -6.05 -23.11
C TYR A 77 -9.02 -7.19 -22.60
N THR A 78 -9.63 -8.31 -22.19
CA THR A 78 -8.92 -9.49 -21.68
C THR A 78 -7.96 -10.05 -22.71
N GLN A 79 -8.40 -10.21 -23.97
CA GLN A 79 -7.56 -10.71 -25.05
C GLN A 79 -6.37 -9.76 -25.28
N LYS A 80 -6.61 -8.45 -25.39
CA LYS A 80 -5.60 -7.46 -25.72
C LYS A 80 -4.58 -7.24 -24.60
N VAL A 81 -5.01 -7.30 -23.33
CA VAL A 81 -4.13 -7.18 -22.16
C VAL A 81 -3.33 -8.45 -21.92
N SER A 82 -3.87 -9.62 -22.27
CA SER A 82 -3.13 -10.89 -22.14
C SER A 82 -1.87 -10.98 -23.01
N ASP A 83 -1.86 -10.26 -24.13
CA ASP A 83 -0.66 -10.02 -24.92
C ASP A 83 0.23 -8.98 -24.22
N THR A 84 1.19 -9.47 -23.44
CA THR A 84 2.06 -8.61 -22.64
C THR A 84 2.90 -7.68 -23.51
N ASP A 85 3.36 -8.14 -24.69
CA ASP A 85 4.16 -7.30 -25.60
C ASP A 85 3.33 -6.10 -26.11
N ASN A 86 2.03 -6.32 -26.31
CA ASN A 86 1.13 -5.27 -26.74
C ASN A 86 0.90 -4.17 -25.69
N ILE A 87 0.85 -4.50 -24.40
CA ILE A 87 0.69 -3.49 -23.34
C ILE A 87 2.04 -2.87 -22.93
N MET A 88 3.15 -3.59 -23.09
CA MET A 88 4.49 -3.11 -22.72
C MET A 88 5.03 -2.00 -23.66
N LYS A 89 4.36 -1.72 -24.77
CA LYS A 89 4.64 -0.56 -25.62
C LYS A 89 4.26 0.78 -24.97
N TYR A 90 3.34 0.78 -24.02
CA TYR A 90 2.92 2.00 -23.31
C TYR A 90 3.88 2.31 -22.16
N GLU A 91 4.34 3.56 -22.05
CA GLU A 91 5.24 3.99 -20.99
C GLU A 91 4.67 3.76 -19.58
N TYR A 92 3.35 3.87 -19.41
CA TYR A 92 2.67 3.58 -18.14
C TYR A 92 2.96 2.15 -17.65
N MET A 93 2.90 1.16 -18.55
CA MET A 93 3.13 -0.24 -18.16
C MET A 93 4.60 -0.51 -17.81
N LYS A 94 5.53 0.31 -18.29
CA LYS A 94 6.96 0.18 -17.96
C LYS A 94 7.27 0.55 -16.51
N GLU A 95 6.42 1.34 -15.85
CA GLU A 95 6.54 1.64 -14.40
C GLU A 95 6.47 0.34 -13.58
N PHE A 96 5.69 -0.64 -14.02
CA PHE A 96 5.49 -1.91 -13.33
C PHE A 96 6.44 -3.04 -13.76
N ARG A 97 7.30 -2.85 -14.76
CA ARG A 97 8.18 -3.93 -15.27
C ARG A 97 9.35 -4.19 -14.33
N ASN A 98 9.77 -5.44 -14.09
CA ASN A 98 10.98 -5.78 -13.32
C ASN A 98 11.02 -5.05 -11.96
N ARG A 99 9.92 -5.07 -11.22
CA ARG A 99 9.83 -4.50 -9.88
C ARG A 99 10.00 -5.61 -8.86
N ASP A 100 10.18 -5.21 -7.62
CA ASP A 100 10.09 -6.09 -6.46
C ASP A 100 8.88 -7.02 -6.58
N SER A 101 9.11 -8.33 -6.47
CA SER A 101 8.07 -9.34 -6.67
C SER A 101 6.87 -9.16 -5.74
N ARG A 102 7.10 -8.55 -4.56
CA ARG A 102 6.05 -8.24 -3.58
C ARG A 102 5.00 -7.28 -4.14
N LEU A 103 5.34 -6.42 -5.09
CA LEU A 103 4.38 -5.54 -5.77
C LEU A 103 3.27 -6.35 -6.44
N TYR A 104 3.65 -7.40 -7.17
CA TYR A 104 2.72 -8.19 -7.99
C TYR A 104 1.83 -9.14 -7.18
N VAL A 105 2.22 -9.46 -5.96
CA VAL A 105 1.41 -10.26 -5.02
C VAL A 105 0.61 -9.39 -4.06
N SER A 106 1.03 -8.13 -3.83
CA SER A 106 0.37 -7.24 -2.86
C SER A 106 -0.61 -6.26 -3.48
N MET A 107 -0.44 -5.89 -4.75
CA MET A 107 -1.19 -4.82 -5.40
C MET A 107 -1.91 -5.29 -6.66
N LEU A 108 -3.10 -4.76 -6.89
CA LEU A 108 -3.76 -4.63 -8.18
C LEU A 108 -3.53 -3.21 -8.71
N PHE A 109 -3.04 -3.13 -9.94
CA PHE A 109 -2.86 -1.89 -10.68
C PHE A 109 -3.48 -2.04 -12.08
N PRO A 110 -3.82 -0.95 -12.77
CA PRO A 110 -4.54 -1.03 -14.04
C PRO A 110 -3.82 -1.96 -15.03
N PHE A 111 -4.59 -2.79 -15.74
CA PHE A 111 -4.11 -3.82 -16.68
C PHE A 111 -3.38 -5.01 -16.04
N LYS A 112 -3.26 -5.07 -14.70
CA LYS A 112 -2.66 -6.24 -14.04
C LYS A 112 -3.56 -7.47 -14.17
N GLY A 113 -2.98 -8.56 -14.65
CA GLY A 113 -3.59 -9.88 -14.63
C GLY A 113 -3.54 -10.57 -13.27
N TRP A 114 -4.58 -11.33 -12.98
CA TRP A 114 -4.67 -12.30 -11.88
C TRP A 114 -5.27 -13.59 -12.44
N HIS A 115 -4.45 -14.63 -12.56
CA HIS A 115 -4.79 -15.86 -13.28
C HIS A 115 -5.29 -16.98 -12.37
N GLU A 116 -4.94 -16.92 -11.08
CA GLU A 116 -5.23 -17.98 -10.12
C GLU A 116 -6.57 -17.81 -9.39
N THR A 117 -7.49 -16.98 -9.90
CA THR A 117 -8.79 -16.78 -9.25
C THR A 117 -9.73 -17.95 -9.52
N ALA A 118 -10.63 -18.26 -8.60
CA ALA A 118 -11.66 -19.28 -8.82
C ALA A 118 -12.75 -18.85 -9.83
N LYS A 119 -12.68 -17.62 -10.38
CA LYS A 119 -13.53 -17.13 -11.48
C LYS A 119 -12.79 -17.11 -12.83
N GLY A 120 -11.58 -17.68 -12.88
CA GLY A 120 -10.74 -17.69 -14.07
C GLY A 120 -9.81 -16.49 -14.15
N THR A 121 -9.25 -16.27 -15.35
CA THR A 121 -8.34 -15.14 -15.58
C THR A 121 -9.07 -13.82 -15.45
N PHE A 122 -8.56 -12.95 -14.59
CA PHE A 122 -9.04 -11.59 -14.37
C PHE A 122 -7.96 -10.58 -14.77
N TYR A 123 -8.37 -9.43 -15.32
CA TYR A 123 -7.51 -8.28 -15.52
C TYR A 123 -8.14 -7.05 -14.90
N PHE A 124 -7.39 -6.34 -14.06
CA PHE A 124 -7.92 -5.19 -13.36
C PHE A 124 -8.12 -4.01 -14.31
N ARG A 125 -9.39 -3.75 -14.66
CA ARG A 125 -9.82 -2.60 -15.46
C ARG A 125 -10.30 -1.49 -14.53
N TRP A 126 -9.44 -0.51 -14.29
CA TRP A 126 -9.81 0.71 -13.58
C TRP A 126 -10.45 1.72 -14.53
N ASN A 127 -11.61 2.27 -14.17
CA ASN A 127 -12.25 3.33 -14.93
C ASN A 127 -12.11 4.71 -14.24
N PRO A 128 -11.19 5.57 -14.69
CA PRO A 128 -10.99 6.90 -14.09
C PRO A 128 -12.20 7.82 -14.21
N ASP A 129 -13.13 7.58 -15.15
CA ASP A 129 -14.30 8.44 -15.37
C ASP A 129 -15.37 8.26 -14.28
N LEU A 130 -15.26 7.19 -13.48
CA LEU A 130 -16.17 6.84 -12.39
C LEU A 130 -15.68 7.27 -11.01
N ILE A 131 -14.47 7.82 -10.89
CA ILE A 131 -13.95 8.38 -9.63
C ILE A 131 -14.96 9.39 -9.07
N ASN A 132 -15.31 9.24 -7.79
CA ASN A 132 -16.29 10.08 -7.08
C ASN A 132 -17.69 10.13 -7.74
N LYS A 133 -18.03 9.16 -8.59
CA LYS A 133 -19.36 8.98 -9.19
C LYS A 133 -19.95 7.61 -8.90
N ASN A 134 -19.09 6.61 -8.71
CA ASN A 134 -19.44 5.28 -8.24
C ASN A 134 -18.73 5.03 -6.90
N GLY A 135 -19.48 4.64 -5.87
CA GLY A 135 -18.92 4.39 -4.53
C GLY A 135 -17.98 3.19 -4.45
N ASN A 136 -17.95 2.34 -5.49
CA ASN A 136 -17.21 1.09 -5.52
C ASN A 136 -16.09 1.04 -6.58
N GLU A 137 -15.82 2.16 -7.27
CA GLU A 137 -14.65 2.29 -8.14
C GLU A 137 -13.47 2.90 -7.37
N SER A 138 -12.26 2.47 -7.68
CA SER A 138 -11.05 2.98 -7.05
C SER A 138 -10.86 4.48 -7.32
N TRP A 139 -10.58 5.25 -6.28
CA TRP A 139 -10.22 6.66 -6.40
C TRP A 139 -8.73 6.84 -6.72
N THR A 140 -7.90 5.89 -6.29
CA THR A 140 -6.44 5.90 -6.47
C THR A 140 -5.98 5.21 -7.76
N GLY A 141 -6.84 4.40 -8.37
CA GLY A 141 -6.50 3.50 -9.49
C GLY A 141 -5.85 2.19 -9.07
N TYR A 142 -5.80 1.89 -7.78
CA TYR A 142 -5.15 0.72 -7.23
C TYR A 142 -6.03 0.02 -6.19
N CYS A 143 -5.81 -1.28 -6.03
CA CYS A 143 -6.41 -2.08 -4.95
C CYS A 143 -5.36 -2.97 -4.31
N TYR A 144 -5.59 -3.45 -3.09
CA TYR A 144 -4.75 -4.49 -2.53
C TYR A 144 -5.14 -5.87 -3.09
N ARG A 145 -4.14 -6.68 -3.43
CA ARG A 145 -4.26 -8.13 -3.65
C ARG A 145 -3.95 -8.91 -2.38
N LYS A 146 -3.04 -8.39 -1.55
CA LYS A 146 -2.61 -9.08 -0.33
C LYS A 146 -3.83 -9.39 0.54
N MET A 147 -3.87 -10.62 1.07
CA MET A 147 -4.96 -11.16 1.87
C MET A 147 -6.33 -11.24 1.19
N VAL A 148 -6.39 -11.07 -0.13
CA VAL A 148 -7.59 -11.43 -0.89
C VAL A 148 -7.42 -12.88 -1.32
N ALA A 149 -8.31 -13.76 -0.86
CA ALA A 149 -8.26 -15.17 -1.24
C ALA A 149 -8.44 -15.39 -2.74
N LEU A 150 -7.92 -16.54 -3.18
CA LEU A 150 -8.06 -17.01 -4.56
C LEU A 150 -9.52 -17.38 -4.88
N ALA A 151 -10.24 -17.91 -3.89
CA ALA A 151 -11.67 -18.16 -3.99
C ALA A 151 -12.43 -16.89 -3.62
N PRO A 152 -13.40 -16.45 -4.43
CA PRO A 152 -14.21 -15.29 -4.12
C PRO A 152 -15.12 -15.57 -2.93
N TYR A 153 -15.37 -14.52 -2.17
CA TYR A 153 -16.33 -14.53 -1.09
C TYR A 153 -17.74 -14.71 -1.67
N ASP A 154 -18.25 -15.93 -1.61
CA ASP A 154 -19.60 -16.25 -2.07
C ASP A 154 -20.68 -15.89 -1.02
N ASN A 155 -20.29 -15.29 0.11
CA ASN A 155 -21.20 -14.69 1.08
C ASN A 155 -20.54 -13.59 1.92
N TRP A 156 -21.37 -12.80 2.61
CA TRP A 156 -20.97 -11.68 3.48
C TRP A 156 -20.27 -12.09 4.79
N ALA A 157 -20.16 -13.39 5.06
CA ALA A 157 -19.62 -13.96 6.30
C ALA A 157 -18.33 -14.75 6.05
N ALA A 158 -17.67 -14.53 4.91
CA ALA A 158 -16.44 -15.22 4.62
C ALA A 158 -15.33 -14.81 5.62
N GLU A 159 -14.58 -15.82 6.03
CA GLU A 159 -13.49 -15.71 7.00
C GLU A 159 -12.16 -15.86 6.26
N GLU A 160 -11.15 -15.15 6.75
CA GLU A 160 -9.79 -15.21 6.22
C GLU A 160 -8.79 -15.03 7.36
N ASP A 161 -7.57 -15.47 7.09
CA ASP A 161 -6.47 -15.29 8.01
C ASP A 161 -5.92 -13.85 7.92
N TYR A 162 -5.89 -13.17 9.06
CA TYR A 162 -5.22 -11.88 9.21
C TYR A 162 -3.97 -12.05 10.09
N PRO A 163 -2.76 -11.88 9.55
CA PRO A 163 -1.55 -11.99 10.36
C PRO A 163 -1.46 -10.80 11.32
N VAL A 164 -1.55 -11.07 12.62
CA VAL A 164 -1.34 -10.05 13.66
C VAL A 164 0.16 -9.85 13.95
N ILE A 165 0.92 -10.95 13.96
CA ILE A 165 2.39 -10.96 14.08
C ILE A 165 2.90 -12.04 13.13
N ARG A 166 3.97 -11.74 12.40
CA ARG A 166 4.66 -12.75 11.57
C ARG A 166 6.16 -12.57 11.61
N TYR A 167 6.88 -13.64 11.28
CA TYR A 167 8.33 -13.68 11.44
C TYR A 167 9.08 -12.57 10.67
N ALA A 168 8.59 -12.16 9.48
CA ALA A 168 9.22 -11.06 8.76
C ALA A 168 9.16 -9.73 9.53
N GLU A 169 8.08 -9.48 10.30
CA GLU A 169 8.02 -8.31 11.17
C GLU A 169 9.10 -8.39 12.26
N VAL A 170 9.30 -9.57 12.85
CA VAL A 170 10.35 -9.80 13.86
C VAL A 170 11.73 -9.51 13.28
N LEU A 171 12.02 -9.99 12.07
CA LEU A 171 13.28 -9.71 11.37
C LEU A 171 13.49 -8.21 11.11
N LEU A 172 12.45 -7.51 10.66
CA LEU A 172 12.50 -6.06 10.42
C LEU A 172 12.70 -5.27 11.72
N THR A 173 11.97 -5.61 12.78
CA THR A 173 12.07 -4.98 14.09
C THR A 173 13.47 -5.22 14.69
N PHE A 174 14.01 -6.44 14.55
CA PHE A 174 15.37 -6.76 14.95
C PHE A 174 16.40 -5.92 14.19
N ALA A 175 16.31 -5.88 12.85
CA ALA A 175 17.23 -5.10 12.02
C ALA A 175 17.17 -3.61 12.36
N GLU A 176 15.97 -3.03 12.52
CA GLU A 176 15.80 -1.63 12.91
C GLU A 176 16.43 -1.34 14.28
N ALA A 177 16.16 -2.19 15.27
CA ALA A 177 16.74 -2.06 16.61
C ALA A 177 18.27 -2.21 16.59
N ARG A 178 18.82 -3.13 15.77
CA ARG A 178 20.27 -3.27 15.59
C ARG A 178 20.89 -2.05 14.96
N ILE A 179 20.31 -1.52 13.89
CA ILE A 179 20.78 -0.28 13.25
C ILE A 179 20.75 0.88 14.24
N GLN A 180 19.71 0.96 15.07
CA GLN A 180 19.59 2.02 16.07
C GLN A 180 20.67 1.95 17.16
N ASN A 181 21.09 0.76 17.58
CA ASN A 181 22.02 0.59 18.71
C ASN A 181 23.48 0.40 18.28
N SER A 182 23.70 -0.35 17.20
CA SER A 182 25.01 -0.85 16.77
C SER A 182 25.40 -0.38 15.37
N GLY A 183 24.47 0.19 14.60
CA GLY A 183 24.70 0.64 13.23
C GLY A 183 24.47 -0.47 12.19
N TRP A 184 24.92 -0.24 10.96
CA TRP A 184 24.76 -1.19 9.85
C TRP A 184 25.82 -2.28 9.93
N ASP A 185 25.46 -3.45 10.47
CA ASP A 185 26.38 -4.56 10.72
C ASP A 185 25.91 -5.89 10.07
N THR A 186 26.69 -6.95 10.31
CA THR A 186 26.42 -8.28 9.75
C THR A 186 25.13 -8.92 10.26
N GLU A 187 24.68 -8.58 11.47
CA GLU A 187 23.43 -9.14 12.02
C GLU A 187 22.21 -8.44 11.42
N ALA A 188 22.24 -7.11 11.30
CA ALA A 188 21.18 -6.35 10.63
C ALA A 188 21.04 -6.76 9.16
N THR A 189 22.16 -6.90 8.46
CA THR A 189 22.15 -7.33 7.05
C THR A 189 21.67 -8.78 6.89
N ALA A 190 22.07 -9.70 7.77
CA ALA A 190 21.58 -11.08 7.75
C ALA A 190 20.05 -11.16 7.90
N ALA A 191 19.48 -10.47 8.91
CA ALA A 191 18.03 -10.48 9.13
C ALA A 191 17.24 -9.89 7.93
N LEU A 192 17.77 -8.85 7.29
CA LEU A 192 17.16 -8.28 6.09
C LEU A 192 17.32 -9.18 4.86
N ASN A 193 18.44 -9.89 4.73
CA ASN A 193 18.67 -10.83 3.63
C ASN A 193 17.76 -12.06 3.75
N ASP A 194 17.57 -12.63 4.95
CA ASP A 194 16.63 -13.74 5.18
C ASP A 194 15.20 -13.38 4.69
N LEU A 195 14.79 -12.13 4.91
CA LEU A 195 13.51 -11.61 4.45
C LEU A 195 13.45 -11.47 2.91
N ARG A 196 14.54 -11.01 2.30
CA ARG A 196 14.64 -10.69 0.87
C ARG A 196 14.83 -11.92 -0.01
N ASP A 197 15.54 -12.93 0.49
CA ASP A 197 15.75 -14.22 -0.19
C ASP A 197 14.42 -14.88 -0.53
N ARG A 198 13.45 -14.84 0.39
CA ARG A 198 12.11 -15.40 0.17
C ARG A 198 11.36 -14.73 -1.00
N CYS A 199 11.55 -13.44 -1.24
CA CYS A 199 10.93 -12.75 -2.38
C CYS A 199 11.86 -12.62 -3.60
N GLY A 200 13.02 -13.28 -3.59
CA GLY A 200 13.99 -13.26 -4.69
C GLY A 200 14.64 -11.89 -4.89
N MET A 201 14.65 -11.04 -3.86
CA MET A 201 15.30 -9.74 -3.92
C MET A 201 16.79 -9.87 -3.62
N PRO A 202 17.68 -9.14 -4.32
CA PRO A 202 19.11 -9.19 -4.04
C PRO A 202 19.43 -8.82 -2.59
N ASN A 203 20.54 -9.32 -2.07
CA ASN A 203 21.05 -8.93 -0.75
C ASN A 203 21.12 -7.40 -0.59
N VAL A 204 20.89 -6.93 0.63
CA VAL A 204 21.02 -5.52 0.98
C VAL A 204 22.45 -5.01 0.73
N PRO A 205 22.65 -3.69 0.55
CA PRO A 205 23.99 -3.13 0.39
C PRO A 205 24.94 -3.53 1.53
N ALA A 206 26.18 -3.89 1.21
CA ALA A 206 27.17 -4.27 2.22
C ALA A 206 27.51 -3.13 3.20
N THR A 207 27.35 -1.88 2.75
CA THR A 207 27.60 -0.67 3.55
C THR A 207 26.51 0.35 3.29
N MET A 208 26.19 1.15 4.32
CA MET A 208 25.30 2.30 4.22
C MET A 208 26.07 3.61 4.39
N PRO A 209 25.68 4.70 3.71
CA PRO A 209 26.40 5.97 3.79
C PRO A 209 26.25 6.66 5.14
N SER A 210 25.20 6.36 5.89
CA SER A 210 24.99 6.83 7.26
C SER A 210 24.01 5.92 8.00
N LYS A 211 23.96 6.07 9.33
CA LYS A 211 22.93 5.43 10.15
C LYS A 211 21.51 5.83 9.71
N GLU A 212 21.29 7.10 9.38
CA GLU A 212 19.97 7.56 8.93
C GLU A 212 19.58 6.95 7.58
N ALA A 213 20.53 6.80 6.64
CA ALA A 213 20.27 6.11 5.38
C ALA A 213 19.96 4.61 5.59
N ALA A 214 20.62 3.97 6.55
CA ALA A 214 20.31 2.60 6.95
C ALA A 214 18.89 2.49 7.55
N LEU A 215 18.51 3.45 8.41
CA LEU A 215 17.16 3.53 8.99
C LEU A 215 16.11 3.77 7.91
N ASP A 216 16.34 4.70 6.98
CA ASP A 216 15.42 4.96 5.87
C ASP A 216 15.25 3.73 4.95
N PHE A 217 16.33 2.97 4.72
CA PHE A 217 16.26 1.70 3.99
C PHE A 217 15.35 0.69 4.70
N VAL A 218 15.57 0.40 5.99
CA VAL A 218 14.75 -0.57 6.73
C VAL A 218 13.30 -0.08 6.91
N ARG A 219 13.08 1.23 7.06
CA ARG A 219 11.72 1.81 7.08
C ARG A 219 10.98 1.57 5.77
N ASN A 220 11.67 1.68 4.62
CA ASN A 220 11.06 1.37 3.32
C ASN A 220 10.82 -0.13 3.14
N GLU A 221 11.78 -0.97 3.53
CA GLU A 221 11.64 -2.43 3.51
C GLU A 221 10.44 -2.87 4.36
N ARG A 222 10.28 -2.29 5.56
CA ARG A 222 9.13 -2.51 6.44
C ARG A 222 7.82 -2.04 5.82
N ARG A 223 7.82 -0.87 5.16
CA ARG A 223 6.65 -0.34 4.45
C ARG A 223 6.17 -1.26 3.32
N ILE A 224 7.10 -1.80 2.53
CA ILE A 224 6.80 -2.74 1.44
C ILE A 224 6.29 -4.06 2.01
N GLU A 225 7.07 -4.64 2.92
CA GLU A 225 6.82 -5.96 3.45
C GLU A 225 5.47 -6.02 4.14
N LEU A 226 5.14 -5.05 4.99
CA LEU A 226 3.93 -5.00 5.83
C LEU A 226 2.78 -4.17 5.21
N ALA A 227 2.83 -3.89 3.90
CA ALA A 227 1.74 -3.18 3.21
C ALA A 227 0.40 -3.92 3.39
N ALA A 228 -0.69 -3.19 3.70
CA ALA A 228 -2.02 -3.68 4.09
C ALA A 228 -2.14 -4.42 5.44
N GLU A 229 -1.09 -4.45 6.26
CA GLU A 229 -1.09 -5.22 7.53
C GLU A 229 -1.27 -4.32 8.77
N GLY A 230 -1.83 -3.12 8.60
CA GLY A 230 -2.16 -2.22 9.72
C GLY A 230 -0.99 -1.45 10.35
N HIS A 231 0.26 -1.84 10.10
CA HIS A 231 1.42 -1.25 10.79
C HIS A 231 1.76 0.20 10.40
N ARG A 232 1.42 0.65 9.18
CA ARG A 232 1.92 1.95 8.66
C ARG A 232 1.49 3.14 9.52
N TYR A 233 0.29 3.09 10.10
CA TYR A 233 -0.24 4.16 10.96
C TYR A 233 0.61 4.36 12.23
N ASP A 234 1.03 3.27 12.85
CA ASP A 234 1.86 3.29 14.05
C ASP A 234 3.32 3.56 13.71
N ASP A 235 3.82 2.95 12.63
CA ASP A 235 5.20 3.12 12.15
C ASP A 235 5.53 4.60 11.90
N ILE A 236 4.71 5.34 11.14
CA ILE A 236 5.01 6.74 10.87
C ILE A 236 5.03 7.60 12.14
N ARG A 237 4.18 7.28 13.12
CA ARG A 237 4.12 8.04 14.38
C ARG A 237 5.30 7.76 15.28
N ARG A 238 5.69 6.49 15.44
CA ARG A 238 6.85 6.14 16.29
C ARG A 238 8.18 6.65 15.72
N TYR A 239 8.25 6.93 14.42
CA TYR A 239 9.39 7.64 13.81
C TYR A 239 9.44 9.14 14.14
N GLY A 240 8.38 9.69 14.75
CA GLY A 240 8.34 11.06 15.26
C GLY A 240 7.72 12.09 14.31
N CYS A 241 7.45 13.29 14.86
CA CYS A 241 6.77 14.36 14.14
C CYS A 241 7.49 14.82 12.86
N GLU A 242 8.83 14.81 12.85
CA GLU A 242 9.61 15.15 11.65
C GLU A 242 9.31 14.19 10.48
N TYR A 243 9.28 12.88 10.76
CA TYR A 243 8.93 11.88 9.76
C TYR A 243 7.47 12.00 9.32
N CYS A 244 6.54 12.21 10.26
CA CYS A 244 5.14 12.48 9.94
C CYS A 244 4.99 13.69 9.02
N ASN A 245 5.66 14.80 9.34
CA ASN A 245 5.61 16.01 8.53
C ASN A 245 6.13 15.75 7.10
N LYS A 246 7.22 14.99 6.97
CA LYS A 246 7.80 14.57 5.68
C LYS A 246 6.81 13.77 4.81
N VAL A 247 6.03 12.87 5.38
CA VAL A 247 5.22 11.89 4.62
C VAL A 247 3.71 12.17 4.58
N MET A 248 3.19 12.99 5.50
CA MET A 248 1.76 13.27 5.69
C MET A 248 1.36 14.71 5.29
N ASN A 249 2.05 15.27 4.30
CA ASN A 249 1.70 16.57 3.70
C ASN A 249 1.56 16.46 2.18
N GLY A 250 0.78 17.39 1.60
CA GLY A 250 0.60 17.49 0.15
C GLY A 250 -0.51 16.60 -0.41
N TYR A 251 -0.66 16.63 -1.73
CA TYR A 251 -1.68 15.83 -2.41
C TYR A 251 -1.15 14.43 -2.75
N SER A 252 -2.00 13.43 -2.55
CA SER A 252 -1.87 12.14 -3.24
C SER A 252 -2.67 12.19 -4.53
N TYR A 253 -2.14 11.59 -5.59
CA TYR A 253 -2.72 11.60 -6.93
C TYR A 253 -2.94 10.18 -7.44
N ALA A 254 -4.01 10.00 -8.22
CA ALA A 254 -4.22 8.80 -9.02
C ALA A 254 -3.44 8.89 -10.35
N PRO A 255 -3.25 7.79 -11.09
CA PRO A 255 -2.50 7.78 -12.36
C PRO A 255 -3.04 8.75 -13.41
N ASN A 256 -4.34 9.05 -13.41
CA ASN A 256 -4.96 10.01 -14.32
C ASN A 256 -4.80 11.49 -13.87
N GLY A 257 -4.06 11.77 -12.80
CA GLY A 257 -3.86 13.10 -12.23
C GLY A 257 -4.97 13.57 -11.28
N TYR A 258 -5.96 12.72 -10.96
CA TYR A 258 -6.99 13.08 -9.98
C TYR A 258 -6.38 13.30 -8.59
N LYS A 259 -6.76 14.39 -7.92
CA LYS A 259 -6.35 14.71 -6.55
C LYS A 259 -7.20 13.90 -5.56
N VAL A 260 -6.66 12.77 -5.09
CA VAL A 260 -7.37 11.83 -4.22
C VAL A 260 -7.61 12.44 -2.84
N VAL A 261 -6.54 12.92 -2.20
CA VAL A 261 -6.60 13.47 -0.85
C VAL A 261 -5.50 14.50 -0.65
N LYS A 262 -5.82 15.60 0.03
CA LYS A 262 -4.83 16.55 0.55
C LYS A 262 -4.47 16.15 1.97
N LYS A 263 -3.30 15.56 2.17
CA LYS A 263 -2.75 15.27 3.49
C LYS A 263 -2.24 16.57 4.12
N ALA A 264 -2.54 16.76 5.41
CA ALA A 264 -2.05 17.88 6.19
C ALA A 264 -1.70 17.40 7.59
N TRP A 265 -0.43 17.52 7.96
CA TRP A 265 0.06 17.11 9.28
C TRP A 265 0.07 18.29 10.25
N ASN A 266 -0.27 18.01 11.50
CA ASN A 266 -0.03 18.88 12.64
C ASN A 266 0.48 17.99 13.78
N ASP A 267 1.47 18.45 14.55
CA ASP A 267 2.12 17.64 15.58
C ASP A 267 1.16 17.13 16.67
N ARG A 268 0.02 17.79 16.89
CA ARG A 268 -1.02 17.26 17.79
C ARG A 268 -1.51 15.86 17.39
N LEU A 269 -1.52 15.55 16.09
CA LEU A 269 -2.01 14.28 15.52
C LEU A 269 -1.13 13.07 15.89
N ILE A 270 0.01 13.31 16.56
CA ILE A 270 0.85 12.26 17.12
C ILE A 270 0.14 11.48 18.22
N LEU A 271 -0.77 12.13 18.97
CA LEU A 271 -1.62 11.52 19.98
C LEU A 271 -3.09 11.72 19.60
N MET A 272 -3.94 10.73 19.86
CA MET A 272 -5.38 10.86 19.65
C MET A 272 -6.00 11.68 20.79
N PRO A 273 -7.03 12.51 20.55
CA PRO A 273 -7.70 13.21 21.64
C PRO A 273 -8.34 12.23 22.63
N ILE A 274 -8.29 12.55 23.91
CA ILE A 274 -9.13 11.88 24.90
C ILE A 274 -10.59 12.23 24.56
N PRO A 275 -11.50 11.25 24.41
CA PRO A 275 -12.90 11.51 24.11
C PRO A 275 -13.53 12.46 25.14
N LEU A 276 -14.26 13.47 24.68
CA LEU A 276 -14.88 14.48 25.56
C LEU A 276 -15.82 13.83 26.59
N GLU A 277 -16.58 12.82 26.17
CA GLU A 277 -17.46 12.07 27.07
C GLU A 277 -16.69 11.41 28.23
N ALA A 278 -15.46 10.94 27.98
CA ALA A 278 -14.62 10.37 29.03
C ALA A 278 -14.14 11.44 30.03
N ILE A 279 -13.84 12.65 29.54
CA ILE A 279 -13.47 13.80 30.37
C ILE A 279 -14.68 14.27 31.20
N ASP A 280 -15.86 14.36 30.59
CA ASP A 280 -17.08 14.80 31.27
C ASP A 280 -17.50 13.82 32.38
N LEU A 281 -17.30 12.51 32.16
CA LEU A 281 -17.61 11.47 33.14
C LEU A 281 -16.61 11.37 34.29
N ASN A 282 -15.34 11.70 34.05
CA ASN A 282 -14.29 11.63 35.06
C ASN A 282 -13.60 12.99 35.22
N PRO A 283 -14.02 13.80 36.21
CA PRO A 283 -13.45 15.12 36.46
C PRO A 283 -11.93 15.14 36.69
N LEU A 284 -11.31 14.01 37.04
CA LEU A 284 -9.86 13.90 37.17
C LEU A 284 -9.13 14.05 35.82
N LEU A 285 -9.80 13.80 34.69
CA LEU A 285 -9.22 13.91 33.34
C LEU A 285 -9.31 15.32 32.75
N LYS A 286 -9.91 16.28 33.47
CA LYS A 286 -10.22 17.61 32.95
C LYS A 286 -9.00 18.34 32.38
N ASP A 287 -7.85 18.20 33.04
CA ASP A 287 -6.60 18.86 32.67
C ASP A 287 -5.61 17.91 31.95
N ASP A 288 -6.02 16.65 31.69
CA ASP A 288 -5.18 15.58 31.13
C ASP A 288 -5.28 15.47 29.60
N GLN A 289 -5.90 16.43 28.91
CA GLN A 289 -6.05 16.36 27.45
C GLN A 289 -4.68 16.33 26.74
N ASN A 290 -4.61 15.57 25.66
CA ASN A 290 -3.42 15.51 24.82
C ASN A 290 -3.13 16.88 24.17
N PRO A 291 -1.85 17.28 24.01
CA PRO A 291 -1.50 18.61 23.54
C PRO A 291 -2.16 18.98 22.20
N GLY A 292 -2.82 20.15 22.17
CA GLY A 292 -3.38 20.74 20.95
C GLY A 292 -4.85 20.37 20.62
N TYR A 293 -5.55 19.71 21.55
CA TYR A 293 -6.97 19.36 21.47
C TYR A 293 -7.83 20.11 22.47
#